data_AF-A0A1Z1WSU7-F1
#
_entry.id   AF-A0A1Z1WSU7-F1
#
_cell.length_a   1.000
_cell.length_b   1.000
_cell.length_c   1.000
_cell.angle_alpha   90.00
_cell.angle_beta   90.00
_cell.angle_gamma   90.00
#
_symmetry.space_group_name_H-M   'P 1'
#
loop_
_entity.id
_entity.type
_entity.pdbx_description
1 polymer ?
#
loop_
_entity_poly.entity_id
_entity_poly.type
_entity_poly.pdbx_seq_one_letter_code
_entity_poly.pdbx_strand_id
1 'polypeptide(L)'
;MPFEQVVDEVRPARDTSRTPLFQVMVVLQNTPAAGLDLPGLRVEDVESELRHAAFDLTLEFAETDSAALHGVLTYNTDLFDTETAQRMAGQLATLLTAVADDPHRRSAPCHWPRRRN
;
A
#
# COMPACT_ATOMS: atom_id res chain seq x y z
N MET A 1 3.09 8.68 21.01
CA MET A 1 3.95 9.78 20.52
C MET A 1 3.50 10.11 19.10
N PRO A 2 3.10 11.35 18.80
CA PRO A 2 2.78 11.81 17.44
C PRO A 2 3.96 11.63 16.49
N PHE A 3 3.68 11.27 15.24
CA PHE A 3 4.70 11.11 14.20
C PHE A 3 5.54 12.39 13.99
N GLU A 4 4.90 13.55 14.09
CA GLU A 4 5.55 14.87 13.99
C GLU A 4 6.71 15.03 14.99
N GLN A 5 6.55 14.55 16.22
CA GLN A 5 7.58 14.64 17.25
C GLN A 5 8.81 13.78 16.91
N VAL A 6 8.61 12.64 16.24
CA VAL A 6 9.71 11.78 15.77
C VAL A 6 10.50 12.47 14.66
N VAL A 7 9.81 13.13 13.73
CA VAL A 7 10.47 13.87 12.65
C VAL A 7 11.33 15.01 13.23
N ASP A 8 10.81 15.72 14.23
CA ASP A 8 11.51 16.82 14.89
C ASP A 8 12.76 16.37 15.66
N GLU A 9 12.72 15.18 16.28
CA GLU A 9 13.88 14.59 16.96
C GLU A 9 14.94 14.08 15.99
N VAL A 10 14.52 13.34 14.95
CA VAL A 10 15.44 12.72 13.99
C VAL A 10 16.08 13.76 13.07
N ARG A 11 15.45 14.92 12.87
CA ARG A 11 15.91 16.02 12.00
C ARG A 11 16.46 15.52 10.65
N PRO A 12 15.68 14.75 9.88
CA PRO A 12 16.13 14.28 8.58
C PRO A 12 16.43 15.46 7.66
N ALA A 13 17.37 15.27 6.72
CA ALA A 13 17.64 16.26 5.69
C ALA A 13 16.32 16.60 4.96
N ARG A 14 15.97 17.89 4.92
CA ARG A 14 14.74 18.34 4.29
C ARG A 14 14.84 18.18 2.79
N ASP A 15 13.95 17.37 2.24
CA ASP A 15 13.70 17.24 0.81
C ASP A 15 12.20 17.41 0.59
N THR A 16 11.81 18.51 -0.05
CA THR A 16 10.39 18.84 -0.28
C THR A 16 9.73 17.93 -1.31
N SER A 17 10.50 17.10 -2.02
CA SER A 17 9.97 16.11 -2.95
C SER A 17 9.62 14.78 -2.27
N ARG A 18 9.84 14.65 -0.95
CA ARG A 18 9.71 13.37 -0.23
C ARG A 18 9.03 13.49 1.12
N THR A 19 8.35 12.42 1.51
CA THR A 19 7.85 12.26 2.87
C THR A 19 9.01 11.99 3.83
N PRO A 20 9.00 12.65 5.01
CA PRO A 20 10.05 12.46 6.00
C PRO A 20 10.03 11.02 6.52
N LEU A 21 11.21 10.43 6.68
CA LEU A 21 11.48 9.12 7.30
C LEU A 21 11.11 7.86 6.50
N PHE A 22 10.02 7.84 5.74
CA PHE A 22 9.64 6.67 4.93
C PHE A 22 8.97 7.08 3.62
N GLN A 23 9.02 6.19 2.64
CA GLN A 23 8.52 6.44 1.28
C GLN A 23 7.47 5.42 0.83
N VAL A 24 7.26 4.35 1.61
CA VAL A 24 6.31 3.27 1.33
C VAL A 24 5.40 3.11 2.54
N MET A 25 4.09 3.17 2.30
CA MET A 25 3.06 2.91 3.31
C MET A 25 2.39 1.57 3.02
N VAL A 26 2.13 0.80 4.08
CA VAL A 26 1.32 -0.43 4.00
C VAL A 26 0.17 -0.30 5.00
N VAL A 27 -1.05 -0.49 4.51
CA VAL A 27 -2.29 -0.40 5.29
C VAL A 27 -3.03 -1.72 5.16
N LEU A 28 -3.48 -2.29 6.28
CA LEU A 28 -4.34 -3.46 6.31
C LEU A 28 -5.66 -3.08 7.00
N GLN A 29 -6.73 -3.04 6.23
CA GLN A 29 -8.10 -2.82 6.67
C GLN A 29 -8.74 -4.18 6.97
N ASN A 30 -8.54 -4.67 8.19
CA ASN A 30 -9.12 -5.92 8.68
C ASN A 30 -10.33 -5.70 9.60
N THR A 31 -10.82 -4.45 9.68
CA THR A 31 -12.02 -4.14 10.45
C THR A 31 -13.23 -4.42 9.56
N PRO A 32 -14.23 -5.18 10.04
CA PRO A 32 -15.45 -5.42 9.28
C PRO A 32 -16.05 -4.08 8.84
N ALA A 33 -16.39 -3.95 7.56
CA ALA A 33 -17.18 -2.83 7.11
C ALA A 33 -18.48 -2.81 7.91
N ALA A 34 -18.64 -1.83 8.78
CA ALA A 34 -19.91 -1.61 9.45
C ALA A 34 -20.89 -1.18 8.37
N GLY A 35 -21.69 -2.12 7.86
CA GLY A 35 -22.73 -1.81 6.89
C GLY A 35 -23.55 -0.64 7.40
N LEU A 36 -23.57 0.45 6.63
CA LEU A 36 -24.36 1.62 6.98
C LEU A 36 -25.83 1.27 6.78
N ASP A 37 -26.53 0.91 7.85
CA ASP A 37 -27.97 0.65 7.79
C ASP A 37 -28.72 1.99 7.82
N LEU A 38 -29.10 2.47 6.64
CA LEU A 38 -29.91 3.67 6.45
C LEU A 38 -31.31 3.24 6.00
N PRO A 39 -32.35 3.40 6.84
CA PRO A 39 -33.70 2.95 6.50
C PRO A 39 -34.20 3.52 5.17
N GLY A 40 -34.58 2.64 4.26
CA GLY A 40 -35.10 3.00 2.94
C GLY A 40 -34.04 3.38 1.90
N LEU A 41 -32.74 3.22 2.19
CA LEU A 41 -31.65 3.48 1.27
C LEU A 41 -30.79 2.23 1.05
N ARG A 42 -30.34 2.04 -0.18
CA ARG A 42 -29.35 1.03 -0.54
C ARG A 42 -27.98 1.71 -0.59
N VAL A 43 -27.06 1.26 0.25
CA VAL A 43 -25.69 1.78 0.31
C VAL A 43 -24.78 0.79 -0.42
N GLU A 44 -23.95 1.32 -1.31
CA GLU A 44 -22.89 0.58 -1.98
C GLU A 44 -21.61 1.41 -1.93
N ASP A 45 -20.48 0.72 -1.88
CA ASP A 45 -19.18 1.36 -2.03
C ASP A 45 -19.02 1.85 -3.47
N VAL A 46 -18.58 3.10 -3.60
CA VAL A 46 -18.23 3.70 -4.89
C VAL A 46 -16.71 3.79 -4.95
N GLU A 47 -16.13 3.22 -6.00
CA GLU A 47 -14.69 3.29 -6.23
C GLU A 47 -14.28 4.75 -6.42
N SER A 48 -13.50 5.28 -5.49
CA SER A 48 -12.97 6.64 -5.57
C SER A 48 -11.69 6.63 -6.39
N GLU A 49 -11.64 7.45 -7.44
CA GLU A 49 -10.39 7.70 -8.15
C GLU A 49 -9.42 8.46 -7.22
N LEU A 50 -8.52 7.73 -6.56
CA LEU A 50 -7.39 8.32 -5.85
C LEU A 50 -6.46 9.00 -6.86
N ARG A 51 -6.67 10.31 -7.06
CA ARG A 51 -5.93 11.10 -8.06
C ARG A 51 -4.55 11.58 -7.62
N HIS A 52 -4.19 11.39 -6.35
CA HIS A 52 -2.92 11.88 -5.79
C HIS A 52 -2.26 10.85 -4.87
N ALA A 53 -0.97 10.58 -5.11
CA ALA A 53 -0.15 9.74 -4.26
C ALA A 53 0.55 10.61 -3.20
N ALA A 54 0.20 10.41 -1.92
CA ALA A 54 0.84 11.13 -0.80
C ALA A 54 2.24 10.57 -0.46
N PHE A 55 2.51 9.32 -0.87
CA PHE A 55 3.78 8.61 -0.72
C PHE A 55 4.21 8.09 -2.09
N ASP A 56 5.47 7.68 -2.21
CA ASP A 56 5.96 7.13 -3.48
C ASP A 56 5.23 5.83 -3.85
N LEU A 57 4.93 4.99 -2.86
CA LEU A 57 4.07 3.81 -2.97
C LEU A 57 3.18 3.70 -1.72
N THR A 58 1.91 3.36 -1.92
CA THR A 58 0.98 2.98 -0.86
C THR A 58 0.33 1.66 -1.24
N LEU A 59 0.42 0.68 -0.36
CA LEU A 59 -0.25 -0.60 -0.51
C LEU A 59 -1.37 -0.70 0.51
N GLU A 60 -2.59 -0.89 0.02
CA GLU A 60 -3.76 -1.04 0.87
C GLU A 60 -4.32 -2.44 0.67
N PHE A 61 -4.56 -3.14 1.76
CA PHE A 61 -5.13 -4.47 1.77
C PHE A 61 -6.46 -4.45 2.53
N ALA A 62 -7.46 -5.15 2.01
CA ALA A 62 -8.73 -5.35 2.68
C ALA A 62 -9.16 -6.81 2.58
N GLU A 63 -9.68 -7.36 3.66
CA GLU A 63 -10.32 -8.67 3.61
C GLU A 63 -11.71 -8.54 2.96
N THR A 64 -12.02 -9.44 2.04
CA THR A 64 -13.35 -9.53 1.41
C THR A 64 -14.21 -10.54 2.17
N ASP A 65 -15.54 -10.45 1.97
CA ASP A 65 -16.50 -11.42 2.54
C ASP A 65 -16.23 -12.87 2.10
N SER A 66 -15.51 -13.07 0.99
CA SER A 66 -15.10 -14.38 0.48
C SER A 66 -13.82 -14.93 1.12
N ALA A 67 -13.31 -14.31 2.19
CA ALA A 67 -12.02 -14.61 2.81
C ALA A 67 -10.82 -14.47 1.85
N ALA A 68 -10.98 -13.65 0.80
CA ALA A 68 -9.88 -13.27 -0.07
C ALA A 68 -9.27 -11.95 0.42
N LEU A 69 -7.99 -11.74 0.10
CA LEU A 69 -7.32 -10.46 0.35
C LEU A 69 -7.36 -9.64 -0.93
N HIS A 70 -8.08 -8.52 -0.92
CA HIS A 70 -8.03 -7.52 -1.96
C HIS A 70 -6.87 -6.56 -1.70
N GLY A 71 -6.17 -6.13 -2.75
CA GLY A 71 -5.00 -5.27 -2.64
C GLY A 71 -4.99 -4.16 -3.69
N VAL A 72 -4.73 -2.93 -3.26
CA VAL A 72 -4.60 -1.75 -4.12
C VAL A 72 -3.18 -1.20 -3.98
N LEU A 73 -2.53 -0.96 -5.13
CA LEU A 73 -1.22 -0.31 -5.20
C LEU A 73 -1.39 1.10 -5.80
N THR A 74 -1.25 2.10 -4.95
CA THR A 74 -1.19 3.52 -5.36
C THR A 74 0.28 3.92 -5.47
N TYR A 75 0.65 4.61 -6.54
CA TYR A 75 2.04 4.99 -6.81
C TYR A 75 2.15 6.40 -7.37
N ASN A 76 3.29 7.04 -7.11
CA ASN A 76 3.61 8.33 -7.72
C ASN A 76 4.01 8.13 -9.19
N THR A 77 3.20 8.67 -10.11
CA THR A 77 3.40 8.56 -11.57
C THR A 77 4.64 9.27 -12.08
N ASP A 78 5.18 10.23 -11.33
CA ASP A 78 6.45 10.89 -11.68
C ASP A 78 7.66 9.96 -11.46
N LEU A 79 7.48 8.90 -10.65
CA LEU A 79 8.55 7.98 -10.23
C LEU A 79 8.41 6.58 -10.82
N PHE A 80 7.17 6.14 -11.07
CA PHE A 80 6.87 4.80 -11.57
C PHE A 80 5.89 4.84 -12.74
N ASP A 81 6.19 4.05 -13.76
CA ASP A 81 5.27 3.75 -14.84
C ASP A 81 4.33 2.59 -14.47
N THR A 82 3.20 2.50 -15.17
CA THR A 82 2.17 1.48 -14.91
C THR A 82 2.71 0.05 -15.06
N GLU A 83 3.58 -0.19 -16.03
CA GLU A 83 4.20 -1.52 -16.24
C GLU A 83 5.04 -1.94 -15.01
N THR A 84 5.82 -1.00 -14.47
CA THR A 84 6.63 -1.22 -13.27
C THR A 84 5.74 -1.48 -12.06
N ALA A 85 4.69 -0.69 -11.86
CA ALA A 85 3.75 -0.88 -10.76
C ALA A 85 3.05 -2.25 -10.84
N GLN A 86 2.58 -2.65 -12.03
CA GLN A 86 1.97 -3.96 -12.26
C GLN A 86 2.93 -5.12 -11.96
N ARG A 87 4.19 -5.00 -12.40
CA ARG A 87 5.22 -6.00 -12.10
C ARG A 87 5.50 -6.09 -10.60
N MET A 88 5.58 -4.96 -9.89
CA MET A 88 5.75 -4.94 -8.44
C MET A 88 4.59 -5.62 -7.72
N ALA A 89 3.35 -5.32 -8.12
CA ALA A 89 2.16 -5.96 -7.56
C ALA A 89 2.17 -7.49 -7.78
N GLY A 90 2.52 -7.95 -8.98
CA GLY A 90 2.63 -9.39 -9.28
C GLY A 90 3.75 -10.10 -8.50
N GLN A 91 4.91 -9.46 -8.36
CA GLN A 91 6.01 -9.98 -7.53
C GLN A 91 5.61 -10.08 -6.06
N LEU A 92 4.90 -9.07 -5.54
CA LEU A 92 4.40 -9.09 -4.18
C LEU A 92 3.37 -10.19 -3.96
N ALA A 93 2.42 -10.36 -4.88
CA ALA A 93 1.45 -11.45 -4.80
C ALA A 93 2.14 -12.82 -4.77
N THR A 94 3.15 -13.02 -5.64
CA THR A 94 3.94 -14.26 -5.67
C THR A 94 4.69 -14.50 -4.34
N LEU A 95 5.25 -13.43 -3.76
CA LEU A 95 5.95 -13.51 -2.48
C LEU A 95 4.98 -13.86 -1.34
N LEU A 96 3.82 -13.20 -1.27
CA LEU A 96 2.81 -13.45 -0.25
C LEU A 96 2.29 -14.89 -0.33
N THR A 97 2.00 -15.39 -1.53
CA THR A 97 1.63 -16.80 -1.72
C THR A 97 2.72 -17.75 -1.25
N ALA A 98 3.98 -17.51 -1.63
CA ALA A 98 5.08 -18.36 -1.23
C ALA A 98 5.33 -18.39 0.29
N VAL A 99 5.12 -17.26 0.98
CA VAL A 99 5.23 -17.16 2.46
C VAL A 99 4.04 -17.81 3.15
N ALA A 100 2.84 -17.72 2.58
CA ALA A 100 1.65 -18.40 3.11
C ALA A 100 1.76 -19.93 2.99
N ASP A 101 2.34 -20.44 1.90
CA ASP A 101 2.57 -21.87 1.67
C ASP A 101 3.67 -22.45 2.57
N ASP A 102 4.76 -21.70 2.78
CA ASP A 102 5.87 -22.09 3.65
C ASP A 102 6.44 -20.87 4.40
N PRO A 103 5.99 -20.64 5.65
CA PRO A 103 6.44 -19.51 6.48
C PRO A 103 7.93 -19.55 6.84
N HIS A 104 8.60 -20.69 6.69
CA HIS A 104 10.03 -20.86 7.00
C HIS A 104 10.93 -20.79 5.76
N ARG A 105 10.33 -20.63 4.59
CA ARG A 105 11.06 -20.52 3.34
C ARG A 105 11.96 -19.28 3.36
N ARG A 106 13.25 -19.47 3.07
CA ARG A 106 14.16 -18.34 2.85
C ARG A 106 13.67 -17.54 1.64
N SER A 107 13.53 -16.23 1.81
CA SER A 107 13.25 -15.33 0.69
C SER A 107 14.39 -15.42 -0.32
N ALA A 108 14.07 -15.79 -1.55
CA ALA A 108 15.01 -15.67 -2.66
C ALA A 108 15.32 -14.17 -2.87
N PRO A 109 16.52 -13.80 -3.36
CA PRO A 109 16.83 -12.40 -3.66
C PRO A 109 15.84 -11.86 -4.70
N CYS A 110 14.95 -10.98 -4.24
CA CYS A 110 13.97 -10.33 -5.10
C CYS A 110 14.64 -9.11 -5.74
N HIS A 111 14.73 -9.11 -7.07
CA HIS A 111 15.28 -7.98 -7.82
C HIS A 111 14.20 -6.88 -7.94
N TRP A 112 14.04 -6.10 -6.88
CA TRP A 112 13.07 -5.00 -6.90
C TRP A 112 13.48 -3.96 -7.97
N PRO A 113 12.54 -3.44 -8.78
CA PRO A 113 12.84 -2.41 -9.76
C PRO A 113 13.42 -1.17 -9.08
N ARG A 114 14.56 -0.69 -9.59
CA ARG A 114 15.18 0.55 -9.12
C ARG A 114 14.39 1.74 -9.66
N ARG A 115 14.24 2.77 -8.83
CA ARG A 115 13.63 4.06 -9.21
C ARG A 115 14.34 4.66 -10.41
N ARG A 116 13.58 5.29 -11.30
CA ARG A 116 14.14 6.24 -12.27
C ARG A 116 14.48 7.52 -11.51
N ASN A 117 15.68 8.04 -11.76
CA ASN A 117 16.23 9.23 -11.10
C ASN A 117 15.88 10.49 -11.90
#